data_AF-A0AAN0LZB3-F1
#
_entry.id   AF-A0AAN0LZB3-F1
#
_cell.length_a   1.000
_cell.length_b   1.000
_cell.length_c   1.000
_cell.angle_alpha   90.00
_cell.angle_beta   90.00
_cell.angle_gamma   90.00
#
_symmetry.space_group_name_H-M   'P 1'
#
loop_
_entity.id
_entity.type
_entity.pdbx_description
1 polymer ?
#
loop_
_entity_poly.entity_id
_entity_poly.type
_entity_poly.pdbx_seq_one_letter_code
_entity_poly.pdbx_strand_id
1 'polypeptide(L)'
;MFESNLKDVNASVLATMYCGNQYFFDNQDEVVRKVVGLVNKLKVEMVICGPCFNYKDYAHMSPILAHAIEAQTDAKAIVMCSVENDSVIEEFKDIVTIVKMPKKGGTGLRDSFANMAKVIDAKTNDGNIELIKDYIY
;
A
#
# COMPACT_ATOMS: atom_id res chain seq x y z
N MET A 1 -10.58 11.97 -0.20
CA MET A 1 -9.14 12.18 0.10
C MET A 1 -8.26 11.67 -1.03
N PHE A 2 -8.45 10.42 -1.49
CA PHE A 2 -7.70 9.86 -2.63
C PHE A 2 -8.26 10.22 -4.02
N GLU A 3 -9.56 10.44 -4.11
CA GLU A 3 -10.28 10.58 -5.40
C GLU A 3 -9.72 11.63 -6.35
N SER A 4 -9.18 12.75 -5.84
CA SER A 4 -8.63 13.80 -6.71
C SER A 4 -7.36 13.34 -7.44
N ASN A 5 -6.51 12.57 -6.78
CA ASN A 5 -5.23 12.09 -7.34
C ASN A 5 -5.39 10.82 -8.17
N LEU A 6 -6.40 10.00 -7.86
CA LEU A 6 -6.68 8.78 -8.62
C LEU A 6 -7.21 9.09 -10.04
N LYS A 7 -7.87 10.24 -10.23
CA LYS A 7 -8.31 10.70 -11.56
C LYS A 7 -7.14 10.88 -12.53
N ASP A 8 -6.00 11.34 -12.05
CA ASP A 8 -4.81 11.59 -12.87
C ASP A 8 -4.25 10.30 -13.49
N VAL A 9 -4.59 9.14 -12.92
CA VAL A 9 -4.19 7.81 -13.36
C VAL A 9 -5.37 6.95 -13.79
N ASN A 10 -6.51 7.59 -14.09
CA ASN A 10 -7.76 6.93 -14.50
C ASN A 10 -8.21 5.80 -13.55
N ALA A 11 -7.91 5.92 -12.25
CA ALA A 11 -8.27 4.95 -11.24
C ALA A 11 -9.55 5.36 -10.49
N SER A 12 -10.28 4.36 -10.00
CA SER A 12 -11.47 4.54 -9.16
C SER A 12 -11.41 3.62 -7.95
N VAL A 13 -12.01 4.05 -6.83
CA VAL A 13 -12.05 3.25 -5.60
C VAL A 13 -13.20 2.26 -5.70
N LEU A 14 -12.89 0.96 -5.73
CA LEU A 14 -13.89 -0.10 -5.78
C LEU A 14 -14.41 -0.50 -4.39
N ALA A 15 -13.50 -0.62 -3.42
CA ALA A 15 -13.83 -1.05 -2.07
C ALA A 15 -12.79 -0.56 -1.05
N THR A 16 -13.19 -0.48 0.22
CA THR A 16 -12.29 -0.22 1.34
C THR A 16 -12.42 -1.37 2.32
N MET A 17 -11.27 -1.95 2.71
CA MET A 17 -11.19 -3.00 3.72
C MET A 17 -10.59 -2.41 4.99
N TYR A 18 -10.98 -2.94 6.15
CA TYR A 18 -10.39 -2.58 7.43
C TYR A 18 -10.28 -3.82 8.32
N CYS A 19 -9.24 -3.86 9.14
CA CYS A 19 -9.01 -4.88 10.15
C CYS A 19 -8.33 -4.21 11.36
N GLY A 20 -8.73 -4.59 12.57
CA GLY A 20 -8.02 -4.15 13.77
C GLY A 20 -6.64 -4.81 13.84
N ASN A 21 -5.62 -4.03 14.16
CA ASN A 21 -4.23 -4.51 14.33
C ASN A 21 -4.13 -5.71 15.29
N GLN A 22 -4.75 -5.63 16.47
CA GLN A 22 -4.71 -6.76 17.42
C GLN A 22 -5.35 -8.02 16.85
N TYR A 23 -6.52 -7.88 16.22
CA TYR A 23 -7.20 -9.03 15.61
C TYR A 23 -6.38 -9.65 14.47
N PHE A 24 -5.70 -8.82 13.67
CA PHE A 24 -4.79 -9.30 12.65
C PHE A 24 -3.65 -10.12 13.25
N PHE A 25 -2.97 -9.62 14.30
CA PHE A 25 -1.86 -10.35 14.90
C PHE A 25 -2.30 -11.67 15.55
N ASP A 26 -3.49 -11.70 16.14
CA ASP A 26 -4.04 -12.92 16.74
C ASP A 26 -4.56 -13.93 15.70
N ASN A 27 -4.88 -13.49 14.48
CA ASN A 27 -5.58 -14.29 13.46
C ASN A 27 -5.01 -14.11 12.04
N GLN A 28 -3.69 -13.92 11.92
CA GLN A 28 -3.04 -13.46 10.69
C GLN A 28 -3.42 -14.30 9.46
N ASP A 29 -3.30 -15.63 9.56
CA ASP A 29 -3.59 -16.54 8.45
C ASP A 29 -5.04 -16.44 7.95
N GLU A 30 -5.98 -16.27 8.88
CA GLU A 30 -7.39 -16.10 8.54
C GLU A 30 -7.62 -14.77 7.81
N VAL A 31 -7.04 -13.68 8.32
CA VAL A 31 -7.21 -12.35 7.73
C VAL A 31 -6.55 -12.29 6.35
N VAL A 32 -5.31 -12.77 6.20
CA VAL A 32 -4.61 -12.84 4.92
C VAL A 32 -5.44 -13.61 3.90
N ARG A 33 -5.91 -14.82 4.24
CA ARG A 33 -6.74 -15.64 3.35
C ARG A 33 -8.03 -14.92 2.93
N LYS A 34 -8.70 -14.24 3.86
CA LYS A 34 -9.93 -13.49 3.57
C LYS A 34 -9.68 -12.29 2.67
N VAL A 35 -8.61 -11.53 2.91
CA VAL A 35 -8.24 -10.36 2.10
C VAL A 35 -7.87 -10.80 0.68
N VAL A 36 -7.00 -11.79 0.53
CA VAL A 36 -6.61 -12.35 -0.78
C VAL A 36 -7.83 -12.88 -1.54
N GLY A 37 -8.72 -13.62 -0.86
CA GLY A 37 -9.96 -14.11 -1.46
C GLY A 37 -10.89 -12.99 -1.92
N LEU A 38 -10.98 -11.89 -1.15
CA LEU A 38 -11.78 -10.73 -1.52
C LEU A 38 -11.18 -9.98 -2.71
N VAL A 39 -9.86 -9.78 -2.75
CA VAL A 39 -9.15 -9.14 -3.87
C VAL A 39 -9.39 -9.94 -5.16
N ASN A 40 -9.23 -11.26 -5.13
CA ASN A 40 -9.51 -12.13 -6.29
C ASN A 40 -10.98 -12.06 -6.73
N LYS A 41 -11.93 -12.07 -5.78
CA LYS A 41 -13.36 -11.99 -6.09
C LYS A 41 -13.74 -10.67 -6.76
N LEU A 42 -13.18 -9.57 -6.27
CA LEU A 42 -13.44 -8.23 -6.78
C LEU A 42 -12.68 -7.94 -8.08
N LYS A 43 -11.72 -8.79 -8.46
CA LYS A 43 -10.84 -8.60 -9.63
C LYS A 43 -10.18 -7.23 -9.61
N VAL A 44 -9.64 -6.86 -8.45
CA VAL A 44 -8.96 -5.58 -8.26
C VAL A 44 -7.61 -5.61 -8.99
N GLU A 45 -7.26 -4.52 -9.66
CA GLU A 45 -5.95 -4.39 -10.34
C GLU A 45 -4.84 -3.92 -9.37
N MET A 46 -5.22 -3.11 -8.38
CA MET A 46 -4.29 -2.46 -7.46
C MET A 46 -4.86 -2.36 -6.04
N VAL A 47 -4.06 -2.70 -5.03
CA VAL A 47 -4.37 -2.51 -3.61
C VAL A 47 -3.38 -1.53 -2.98
N ILE A 48 -3.90 -0.61 -2.16
CA ILE A 48 -3.11 0.35 -1.39
C ILE A 48 -3.24 -0.02 0.08
N CYS A 49 -2.14 -0.48 0.69
CA CYS A 49 -2.05 -0.76 2.12
C CYS A 49 -1.51 0.49 2.84
N GLY A 50 -2.34 1.09 3.71
CA GLY A 50 -2.04 2.37 4.36
C GLY A 50 -3.16 3.39 4.15
N PRO A 51 -2.90 4.69 4.39
CA PRO A 51 -1.63 5.28 4.80
C PRO A 51 -1.30 4.96 6.26
N CYS A 52 -0.09 4.42 6.51
CA CYS A 52 0.29 3.94 7.84
C CYS A 52 0.77 5.05 8.78
N PHE A 53 1.16 6.22 8.26
CA PHE A 53 1.78 7.28 9.07
C PHE A 53 2.94 6.70 9.91
N ASN A 54 3.05 7.07 11.19
CA ASN A 54 3.99 6.48 12.16
C ASN A 54 3.37 5.39 13.05
N TYR A 55 2.26 4.78 12.63
CA TYR A 55 1.59 3.71 13.37
C TYR A 55 2.27 2.37 13.12
N LYS A 56 3.15 1.96 14.04
CA LYS A 56 4.00 0.76 13.91
C LYS A 56 3.24 -0.52 13.57
N ASP A 57 2.17 -0.80 14.30
CA ASP A 57 1.40 -2.03 14.10
C ASP A 57 0.74 -2.08 12.71
N TYR A 58 0.18 -0.96 12.27
CA TYR A 58 -0.42 -0.89 10.94
C TYR A 58 0.65 -0.94 9.84
N ALA A 59 1.79 -0.30 10.08
CA ALA A 59 2.96 -0.37 9.22
C ALA A 59 3.48 -1.81 9.09
N HIS A 60 3.46 -2.63 10.14
CA HIS A 60 3.89 -4.02 10.09
C HIS A 60 2.87 -4.96 9.41
N MET A 61 1.57 -4.77 9.67
CA MET A 61 0.50 -5.52 9.00
C MET A 61 0.47 -5.29 7.48
N SER A 62 0.70 -4.04 7.06
CA SER A 62 0.53 -3.62 5.66
C SER A 62 1.41 -4.36 4.64
N PRO A 63 2.74 -4.50 4.81
CA PRO A 63 3.59 -5.22 3.87
C PRO A 63 3.31 -6.73 3.86
N ILE A 64 2.90 -7.32 4.99
CA ILE A 64 2.48 -8.74 5.03
C ILE A 64 1.28 -8.96 4.10
N LEU A 65 0.27 -8.09 4.18
CA LEU A 65 -0.88 -8.14 3.28
C LEU A 65 -0.50 -7.84 1.83
N ALA A 66 0.29 -6.80 1.59
CA ALA A 66 0.72 -6.43 0.23
C ALA A 66 1.48 -7.58 -0.43
N HIS A 67 2.45 -8.19 0.27
CA HIS A 67 3.20 -9.32 -0.23
C HIS A 67 2.30 -10.52 -0.52
N ALA A 68 1.39 -10.87 0.40
CA ALA A 68 0.47 -11.98 0.20
C ALA A 68 -0.47 -11.76 -0.99
N ILE A 69 -0.91 -10.53 -1.22
CA ILE A 69 -1.75 -10.16 -2.37
C ILE A 69 -0.97 -10.35 -3.67
N GLU A 70 0.25 -9.81 -3.78
CA GLU A 70 1.05 -9.95 -5.01
C GLU A 70 1.48 -11.40 -5.27
N ALA A 71 1.66 -12.20 -4.21
CA ALA A 71 2.07 -13.60 -4.33
C ALA A 71 0.91 -14.54 -4.71
N GLN A 72 -0.34 -14.17 -4.43
CA GLN A 72 -1.50 -15.08 -4.54
C GLN A 72 -2.63 -14.56 -5.44
N THR A 73 -2.45 -13.39 -6.05
CA THR A 73 -3.41 -12.76 -6.95
C THR A 73 -2.67 -12.09 -8.11
N ASP A 74 -3.39 -11.74 -9.18
CA ASP A 74 -2.84 -10.94 -10.27
C ASP A 74 -2.78 -9.43 -9.93
N ALA A 75 -3.32 -9.03 -8.77
CA ALA A 75 -3.35 -7.65 -8.34
C ALA A 75 -1.96 -7.18 -7.91
N LYS A 76 -1.67 -5.91 -8.16
CA LYS A 76 -0.51 -5.21 -7.62
C LYS A 76 -0.83 -4.67 -6.24
N ALA A 77 0.18 -4.52 -5.39
CA ALA A 77 0.01 -3.89 -4.08
C ALA A 77 1.16 -2.96 -3.71
N ILE A 78 0.84 -1.85 -3.05
CA ILE A 78 1.82 -0.92 -2.48
C ILE A 78 1.52 -0.68 -1.01
N VAL A 79 2.55 -0.34 -0.26
CA VAL A 79 2.43 0.16 1.11
C VAL A 79 2.72 1.65 1.12
N MET A 80 2.01 2.43 1.93
CA MET A 80 2.37 3.82 2.21
C MET A 80 2.74 3.96 3.69
N CYS A 81 3.97 4.36 3.97
CA CYS A 81 4.49 4.40 5.34
C CYS A 81 5.48 5.55 5.59
N SER A 82 5.53 6.05 6.83
CA SER A 82 6.50 7.07 7.23
C SER A 82 7.85 6.45 7.59
N VAL A 83 8.92 7.24 7.45
CA VAL A 83 10.31 6.85 7.74
C VAL A 83 10.53 6.43 9.21
N GLU A 84 9.64 6.86 10.10
CA GLU A 84 9.58 6.53 11.52
C GLU A 84 9.26 5.05 11.79
N ASN A 85 8.88 4.28 10.76
CA ASN A 85 8.76 2.82 10.84
C ASN A 85 9.95 2.14 10.16
N ASP A 86 11.15 2.68 10.38
CA ASP A 86 12.43 2.26 9.80
C ASP A 86 12.65 0.75 9.81
N SER A 87 12.35 0.07 10.92
CA SER A 87 12.58 -1.36 11.10
C SER A 87 11.74 -2.18 10.12
N VAL A 88 10.48 -1.78 9.92
CA VAL A 88 9.58 -2.41 8.94
C VAL A 88 10.02 -2.08 7.52
N ILE A 89 10.47 -0.85 7.28
CA ILE A 89 10.97 -0.44 5.96
C ILE A 89 12.19 -1.28 5.57
N GLU A 90 13.18 -1.40 6.45
CA GLU A 90 14.38 -2.19 6.18
C GLU A 90 14.07 -3.68 5.95
N GLU A 91 13.08 -4.22 6.66
CA GLU A 91 12.65 -5.62 6.49
C GLU A 91 11.95 -5.87 5.14
N PHE A 92 11.18 -4.90 4.64
CA PHE A 92 10.23 -5.14 3.54
C PHE A 92 10.48 -4.33 2.24
N LYS A 93 11.37 -3.34 2.21
CA LYS A 93 11.59 -2.48 1.02
C LYS A 93 12.01 -3.25 -0.23
N ASP A 94 12.74 -4.35 -0.06
CA ASP A 94 13.19 -5.22 -1.15
C ASP A 94 12.14 -6.30 -1.52
N ILE A 95 11.04 -6.39 -0.77
CA ILE A 95 9.99 -7.40 -0.92
C ILE A 95 8.72 -6.79 -1.52
N VAL A 96 8.35 -5.58 -1.08
CA VAL A 96 7.16 -4.85 -1.55
C VAL A 96 7.50 -3.39 -1.83
N THR A 97 6.73 -2.76 -2.69
CA THR A 97 6.90 -1.34 -3.00
C THR A 97 6.36 -0.48 -1.84
N ILE A 98 7.22 0.25 -1.14
CA ILE A 98 6.85 1.12 -0.01
C ILE A 98 7.02 2.59 -0.40
N VAL A 99 5.90 3.32 -0.51
CA VAL A 99 5.84 4.74 -0.83
C VAL A 99 6.05 5.60 0.43
N LYS A 100 6.93 6.59 0.31
CA LYS A 100 7.24 7.58 1.34
C LYS A 100 6.04 8.45 1.65
N MET A 101 5.72 8.62 2.93
CA MET A 101 4.69 9.55 3.39
C MET A 101 5.08 10.25 4.70
N PRO A 102 4.45 11.40 5.05
CA PRO A 102 4.74 12.06 6.32
C PRO A 102 4.24 11.27 7.52
N LYS A 103 4.81 11.54 8.70
CA LYS A 103 4.47 10.86 9.96
C LYS A 103 3.05 11.05 10.49
N LYS A 104 2.31 12.03 9.96
CA LYS A 104 0.92 12.34 10.35
C LYS A 104 0.23 13.12 9.25
N GLY A 105 -1.08 13.34 9.40
CA GLY A 105 -1.84 14.19 8.51
C GLY A 105 -1.31 15.65 8.51
N GLY A 106 -1.27 16.29 7.33
CA GLY A 106 -0.86 17.69 7.18
C GLY A 106 0.12 17.93 6.04
N THR A 107 1.16 18.73 6.31
CA THR A 107 2.18 19.10 5.33
C THR A 107 2.84 17.87 4.71
N GLY A 108 2.99 17.89 3.38
CA GLY A 108 3.58 16.80 2.60
C GLY A 108 2.62 15.65 2.24
N LEU A 109 1.45 15.55 2.90
CA LEU A 109 0.53 14.43 2.65
C LEU A 109 -0.06 14.47 1.23
N ARG A 110 -0.40 15.67 0.74
CA ARG A 110 -0.88 15.87 -0.62
C ARG A 110 0.16 15.42 -1.66
N ASP A 111 1.43 15.77 -1.42
CA ASP A 111 2.52 15.42 -2.32
C ASP A 111 2.78 13.91 -2.31
N SER A 112 2.70 13.28 -1.14
CA SER A 112 2.78 11.81 -1.02
C SER A 112 1.64 11.09 -1.75
N PHE A 113 0.41 11.64 -1.79
CA PHE A 113 -0.66 11.06 -2.61
C PHE A 113 -0.45 11.28 -4.10
N ALA A 114 0.11 12.42 -4.52
CA ALA A 114 0.49 12.62 -5.91
C ALA A 114 1.60 11.64 -6.33
N ASN A 115 2.59 11.41 -5.46
CA ASN A 115 3.65 10.44 -5.69
C ASN A 115 3.12 9.00 -5.71
N MET A 116 2.20 8.67 -4.80
CA MET A 116 1.48 7.39 -4.80
C MET A 116 0.77 7.14 -6.13
N ALA A 117 0.08 8.14 -6.69
CA ALA A 117 -0.55 8.01 -8.00
C ALA A 117 0.47 7.65 -9.10
N LYS A 118 1.62 8.33 -9.15
CA LYS A 118 2.71 7.99 -10.09
C LYS A 118 3.24 6.56 -9.90
N VAL A 119 3.35 6.11 -8.65
CA VAL A 119 3.78 4.73 -8.32
C VAL A 119 2.74 3.72 -8.79
N ILE A 120 1.45 3.99 -8.60
CA ILE A 120 0.36 3.13 -9.10
C ILE A 120 0.47 2.99 -10.62
N ASP A 121 0.53 4.12 -11.33
CA ASP A 121 0.64 4.14 -12.79
C ASP A 121 1.85 3.32 -13.28
N ALA A 122 3.02 3.53 -12.65
CA ALA A 122 4.22 2.77 -13.00
C ALA A 122 4.07 1.26 -12.76
N LYS A 123 3.35 0.85 -11.72
CA LYS A 123 3.20 -0.57 -11.35
C LYS A 123 2.10 -1.29 -12.14
N THR A 124 1.11 -0.57 -12.66
CA THR A 124 0.00 -1.14 -13.44
C THR A 124 0.22 -1.06 -14.96
N ASN A 125 0.96 -0.05 -15.44
CA ASN A 125 1.14 0.21 -16.88
C ASN A 125 2.58 -0.06 -17.37
N ASP A 126 3.32 -0.95 -16.69
CA ASP A 126 4.72 -1.27 -16.98
C ASP A 126 5.64 -0.03 -17.08
N GLY A 127 5.37 0.97 -16.24
CA GLY A 127 6.11 2.22 -16.23
C GLY A 127 7.53 2.07 -15.66
N ASN A 128 8.38 3.04 -15.99
CA ASN A 128 9.78 2.99 -15.64
C ASN A 128 9.99 3.20 -14.12
N ILE A 129 10.47 2.16 -13.44
CA ILE A 129 10.79 2.16 -12.00
C ILE A 129 11.78 3.28 -11.63
N GLU A 130 12.69 3.67 -12.54
CA GLU A 130 13.62 4.79 -12.31
C GLU A 130 12.90 6.11 -11.99
N LEU A 131 11.70 6.32 -12.55
CA LEU A 131 10.94 7.56 -12.35
C LEU A 131 10.27 7.65 -10.98
N ILE A 132 10.24 6.56 -10.22
CA ILE A 132 9.57 6.49 -8.92
C ILE A 132 10.52 6.24 -7.75
N LYS A 133 11.82 6.04 -8.00
CA LYS A 133 12.84 5.74 -6.95
C LYS A 133 12.88 6.78 -5.84
N ASP A 134 12.71 8.06 -6.18
CA ASP A 134 12.72 9.13 -5.17
C ASP A 134 11.51 9.06 -4.23
N TYR A 135 10.43 8.41 -4.66
CA TYR A 135 9.16 8.32 -3.94
C TYR A 135 9.01 7.07 -3.08
N ILE A 136 9.89 6.08 -3.26
CA ILE A 136 9.87 4.81 -2.54
C ILE A 136 11.12 4.64 -1.69
N TYR A 137 11.06 3.77 -0.68
CA TYR A 137 12.23 3.37 0.11
C TYR A 137 13.06 2.30 -0.59
#